data_AF-A0A1F5CKN3-F1
#
_entry.id   AF-A0A1F5CKN3-F1
#
_cell.length_a   1.000
_cell.length_b   1.000
_cell.length_c   1.000
_cell.angle_alpha   90.00
_cell.angle_beta   90.00
_cell.angle_gamma   90.00
#
_symmetry.space_group_name_H-M   'P 1'
#
loop_
_entity.id
_entity.type
_entity.pdbx_description
1 polymer ?
#
loop_
_entity_poly.entity_id
_entity_poly.type
_entity_poly.pdbx_seq_one_letter_code
_entity_poly.pdbx_strand_id
1 'polypeptide(L)'
;MKGTEFKQYTIDASGKILGRLATEVALLLRGKNKAEFVPYREANVKIIVVNVEKIKVSGKKFEEKKYIHHTLYPGGIKTVLYKDLFKKNPSEVLRRAVYGMLPKNKLRDQIIKRLEIK
;
A
#
# COMPACT_ATOMS: atom_id res chain seq x y z
N MET A 1 -25.42 11.88 16.23
CA MET A 1 -24.45 11.77 15.12
C MET A 1 -24.45 10.31 14.67
N LYS A 2 -25.01 10.00 13.48
CA LYS A 2 -24.99 8.60 12.99
C LYS A 2 -23.53 8.19 12.81
N GLY A 3 -23.10 7.15 13.52
CA GLY A 3 -21.74 6.62 13.42
C GLY A 3 -21.41 6.33 11.97
N THR A 4 -20.27 6.85 11.49
CA THR A 4 -19.84 6.64 10.12
C THR A 4 -19.53 5.16 9.92
N GLU A 5 -20.44 4.41 9.29
CA GLU A 5 -20.22 3.00 9.00
C GLU A 5 -19.10 2.85 7.96
N PHE A 6 -18.02 2.16 8.35
CA PHE A 6 -16.93 1.84 7.45
C PHE A 6 -17.24 0.54 6.72
N LYS A 7 -17.24 0.57 5.38
CA LYS A 7 -17.31 -0.65 4.60
C LYS A 7 -15.97 -1.37 4.66
N GLN A 8 -15.94 -2.55 5.27
CA GLN A 8 -14.72 -3.35 5.40
C GLN A 8 -14.55 -4.30 4.21
N TYR A 9 -13.34 -4.38 3.67
CA TYR A 9 -12.94 -5.34 2.66
C TYR A 9 -11.74 -6.15 3.16
N THR A 10 -11.80 -7.47 3.03
CA THR A 10 -10.68 -8.36 3.32
C THR A 10 -10.13 -8.90 2.00
N ILE A 11 -8.82 -8.78 1.77
CA ILE A 11 -8.15 -9.20 0.53
C ILE A 11 -7.03 -10.18 0.88
N ASP A 12 -7.05 -11.35 0.24
CA ASP A 12 -5.95 -12.31 0.33
C ASP A 12 -4.86 -11.97 -0.70
N ALA A 13 -3.64 -11.79 -0.21
CA ALA A 13 -2.48 -11.44 -1.01
C ALA A 13 -1.75 -12.68 -1.57
N SER A 14 -2.14 -13.89 -1.17
CA SER A 14 -1.50 -15.14 -1.59
C SER A 14 -1.47 -15.32 -3.10
N GLY A 15 -0.27 -15.49 -3.67
CA GLY A 15 -0.08 -15.72 -5.10
C GLY A 15 -0.36 -14.51 -6.00
N LYS A 16 -0.75 -13.35 -5.44
CA LYS A 16 -0.99 -12.12 -6.19
C LYS A 16 0.32 -11.40 -6.51
N ILE A 17 0.33 -10.69 -7.64
CA ILE A 17 1.46 -9.84 -8.02
C ILE A 17 1.35 -8.51 -7.27
N LEU A 18 2.42 -8.12 -6.57
CA LEU A 18 2.48 -6.94 -5.71
C LEU A 18 1.88 -5.66 -6.35
N GLY A 19 2.28 -5.35 -7.58
CA GLY A 19 1.83 -4.13 -8.26
C GLY A 19 0.34 -4.14 -8.61
N ARG A 20 -0.19 -5.29 -9.04
CA ARG A 20 -1.61 -5.42 -9.39
C ARG A 20 -2.48 -5.32 -8.14
N LEU A 21 -2.09 -6.05 -7.10
CA LEU A 21 -2.74 -5.99 -5.78
C LEU A 21 -2.75 -4.56 -5.23
N ALA A 22 -1.60 -3.87 -5.25
CA ALA A 22 -1.51 -2.50 -4.73
C ALA A 22 -2.42 -1.53 -5.49
N THR A 23 -2.63 -1.73 -6.80
CA THR A 23 -3.49 -0.88 -7.63
C THR A 23 -4.96 -1.07 -7.26
N GLU A 24 -5.39 -2.32 -7.12
CA GLU A 24 -6.74 -2.66 -6.68
C GLU A 24 -7.03 -2.10 -5.28
N VAL A 25 -6.09 -2.28 -4.35
CA VAL A 25 -6.17 -1.72 -3.00
C VAL A 25 -6.27 -0.19 -3.01
N ALA A 26 -5.44 0.49 -3.80
CA ALA A 26 -5.46 1.95 -3.88
C ALA A 26 -6.78 2.49 -4.48
N LEU A 27 -7.35 1.80 -5.47
CA LEU A 27 -8.65 2.14 -6.05
C LEU A 27 -9.79 2.01 -5.03
N LEU A 28 -9.79 0.91 -4.28
CA LEU A 28 -10.77 0.65 -3.22
C LEU A 28 -10.64 1.66 -2.07
N LEU A 29 -9.41 1.98 -1.64
CA LEU A 29 -9.15 3.00 -0.60
C LEU A 29 -9.63 4.40 -1.02
N ARG A 30 -9.48 4.74 -2.31
CA ARG A 30 -10.00 5.99 -2.86
C ARG A 30 -11.53 5.98 -3.00
N GLY A 31 -12.17 4.80 -2.97
CA GLY A 31 -13.59 4.66 -3.23
C GLY A 31 -13.98 4.83 -4.71
N LYS A 32 -13.01 4.74 -5.64
CA LYS A 32 -13.26 4.89 -7.09
C LYS A 32 -14.14 3.79 -7.68
N ASN A 33 -14.40 2.73 -6.93
CA ASN A 33 -15.34 1.67 -7.27
C ASN A 33 -16.81 2.04 -7.01
N LYS A 34 -17.09 3.17 -6.34
CA LYS A 34 -18.44 3.66 -6.05
C LYS A 34 -18.76 4.87 -6.91
N ALA A 35 -20.02 4.98 -7.35
CA ALA A 35 -20.51 6.14 -8.10
C ALA A 35 -20.45 7.44 -7.28
N GLU A 36 -20.51 7.34 -5.95
CA GLU A 36 -20.41 8.46 -4.99
C GLU A 36 -18.98 9.00 -4.82
N PHE A 37 -18.03 8.63 -5.68
CA PHE A 37 -16.65 9.06 -5.56
C PHE A 37 -16.51 10.57 -5.74
N VAL A 38 -15.90 11.21 -4.73
CA VAL A 38 -15.60 12.64 -4.74
C VAL A 38 -14.10 12.85 -4.49
N PRO A 39 -13.35 13.54 -5.38
CA PRO A 39 -11.89 13.62 -5.29
C PRO A 39 -11.32 14.22 -4.00
N TYR A 40 -12.03 15.19 -3.42
CA TYR A 40 -11.65 15.97 -2.24
C TYR A 40 -12.14 15.35 -0.91
N ARG A 41 -12.96 14.30 -0.96
CA ARG A 41 -13.49 13.62 0.22
C ARG A 41 -12.89 12.22 0.32
N GLU A 42 -12.62 11.77 1.53
CA GLU A 42 -12.19 10.41 1.80
C GLU A 42 -13.37 9.44 1.85
N ALA A 43 -13.21 8.23 1.31
CA ALA A 43 -14.25 7.21 1.26
C ALA A 43 -14.29 6.38 2.54
N ASN A 44 -15.48 6.14 3.11
CA ASN A 44 -15.67 5.34 4.33
C ASN A 44 -15.43 3.84 4.09
N VAL A 45 -14.17 3.48 3.86
CA VAL A 45 -13.71 2.15 3.51
C VAL A 45 -12.53 1.78 4.40
N LYS A 46 -12.51 0.53 4.89
CA LYS A 46 -11.37 -0.06 5.58
C LYS A 46 -10.93 -1.30 4.83
N ILE A 47 -9.64 -1.43 4.53
CA ILE A 47 -9.11 -2.59 3.81
C ILE A 47 -8.18 -3.34 4.73
N ILE A 48 -8.41 -4.64 4.85
CA ILE A 48 -7.57 -5.57 5.57
C ILE A 48 -6.93 -6.48 4.53
N VAL A 49 -5.60 -6.47 4.43
CA VAL A 49 -4.87 -7.41 3.57
C VAL A 49 -4.27 -8.50 4.44
N VAL A 50 -4.46 -9.76 4.07
CA VAL A 50 -3.93 -10.93 4.77
C VAL A 50 -2.91 -11.68 3.90
N ASN A 51 -2.03 -12.48 4.52
CA ASN A 51 -1.04 -13.34 3.85
C ASN A 51 -0.04 -12.59 2.96
N VAL A 52 0.40 -11.39 3.36
CA VAL A 52 1.32 -10.55 2.58
C VAL A 52 2.68 -11.22 2.33
N GLU A 53 3.07 -12.15 3.18
CA GLU A 53 4.27 -12.99 3.03
C GLU A 53 4.28 -13.83 1.75
N LYS A 54 3.10 -14.14 1.19
CA LYS A 54 2.92 -14.98 0.00
C LYS A 54 2.77 -14.18 -1.30
N ILE A 55 3.04 -12.87 -1.26
CA ILE A 55 3.01 -12.01 -2.45
C ILE A 55 4.15 -12.35 -3.39
N LYS A 56 3.86 -12.31 -4.69
CA LYS A 56 4.83 -12.55 -5.75
C LYS A 56 5.27 -11.25 -6.43
N VAL A 57 6.50 -11.25 -6.90
CA VAL A 57 7.05 -10.23 -7.82
C VAL A 57 7.57 -10.93 -9.07
N SER A 58 7.40 -10.28 -10.22
CA SER A 58 7.78 -10.83 -11.53
C SER A 58 9.29 -10.70 -11.78
N GLY A 59 9.90 -11.71 -12.41
CA GLY A 59 11.29 -11.66 -12.89
C GLY A 59 12.32 -11.55 -11.76
N LYS A 60 13.46 -10.91 -12.06
CA LYS A 60 14.59 -10.75 -11.12
C LYS A 60 14.38 -9.65 -10.07
N LYS A 61 13.19 -9.02 -10.02
CA LYS A 61 12.86 -7.91 -9.12
C LYS A 61 12.97 -8.28 -7.64
N PHE A 62 12.84 -9.56 -7.30
CA PHE A 62 13.01 -10.02 -5.93
C PHE A 62 14.43 -9.72 -5.41
N GLU A 63 15.44 -9.87 -6.27
CA GLU A 63 16.85 -9.73 -5.91
C GLU A 63 17.41 -8.36 -6.30
N GLU A 64 17.01 -7.81 -7.44
CA GLU A 64 17.63 -6.60 -7.99
C GLU A 64 16.98 -5.30 -7.50
N LYS A 65 15.71 -5.34 -7.07
CA LYS A 65 14.99 -4.11 -6.71
C LYS A 65 15.55 -3.53 -5.42
N LYS A 66 15.91 -2.24 -5.46
CA LYS A 66 16.46 -1.47 -4.35
C LYS A 66 15.45 -0.41 -3.87
N TYR A 67 15.30 -0.28 -2.56
CA TYR A 67 14.60 0.82 -1.90
C TYR A 67 15.63 1.83 -1.40
N ILE A 68 15.59 3.02 -1.96
CA ILE A 68 16.54 4.09 -1.64
C ILE A 68 15.79 5.18 -0.86
N HIS A 69 16.38 5.65 0.23
CA HIS A 69 15.95 6.84 0.93
C HIS A 69 17.16 7.69 1.33
N HIS A 70 16.96 8.98 1.49
CA HIS A 70 18.02 9.93 1.86
C HIS A 70 17.69 10.59 3.19
N THR A 71 18.68 10.74 4.06
CA THR A 71 18.52 11.37 5.38
C THR A 71 18.69 12.89 5.37
N LEU A 72 18.99 13.50 4.22
CA LEU A 72 19.28 14.93 4.01
C LEU A 72 20.66 15.41 4.51
N TYR A 73 21.51 14.52 5.01
CA TYR A 73 22.92 14.81 5.32
C TYR A 73 23.85 14.38 4.17
N PRO A 74 25.02 15.02 3.98
CA PRO A 74 26.04 14.54 3.04
C PRO A 74 26.37 13.06 3.27
N GLY A 75 26.34 12.25 2.21
CA GLY A 75 26.54 10.79 2.32
C GLY A 75 25.35 10.02 2.92
N GLY A 76 24.20 10.66 3.14
CA GLY A 76 23.03 10.08 3.82
C GLY A 76 22.16 9.14 2.99
N ILE A 77 22.66 8.59 1.88
CA ILE A 77 21.91 7.66 1.02
C ILE A 77 21.90 6.28 1.66
N LYS A 78 20.70 5.79 1.98
CA LYS A 78 20.49 4.43 2.51
C LYS A 78 19.74 3.60 1.49
N THR A 79 20.32 2.46 1.15
CA THR A 79 19.76 1.52 0.18
C THR A 79 19.47 0.18 0.86
N VAL A 80 18.28 -0.36 0.62
CA VAL A 80 17.86 -1.68 1.14
C VAL A 80 17.34 -2.50 -0.03
N LEU A 81 17.79 -3.75 -0.17
CA LEU A 81 17.27 -4.65 -1.21
C LEU A 81 15.85 -5.08 -0.88
N TYR A 82 15.06 -5.34 -1.93
CA TYR A 82 13.69 -5.84 -1.80
C TYR A 82 13.66 -7.13 -0.97
N LYS A 83 14.54 -8.08 -1.28
CA LYS A 83 14.67 -9.36 -0.55
C LYS A 83 14.82 -9.15 0.96
N ASP A 84 15.67 -8.23 1.37
CA ASP A 84 15.96 -7.98 2.78
C ASP A 84 14.79 -7.26 3.47
N LEU A 85 14.21 -6.26 2.79
CA LEU A 85 13.04 -5.56 3.32
C LEU A 85 11.84 -6.50 3.42
N PHE A 86 11.63 -7.36 2.43
CA PHE A 86 10.52 -8.31 2.40
C PHE A 86 10.65 -9.38 3.48
N LYS A 87 11.88 -9.89 3.72
CA LYS A 87 12.15 -10.81 4.85
C LYS A 87 11.91 -10.16 6.21
N LYS A 88 12.29 -8.89 6.38
CA LYS A 88 12.16 -8.18 7.66
C LYS A 88 10.73 -7.73 7.94
N ASN A 89 10.08 -7.14 6.93
CA ASN A 89 8.74 -6.58 7.06
C ASN A 89 8.04 -6.56 5.68
N PRO A 90 7.34 -7.65 5.31
CA PRO A 90 6.64 -7.72 4.02
C PRO A 90 5.48 -6.72 3.93
N SER A 91 4.86 -6.38 5.07
CA SER A 91 3.78 -5.39 5.17
C SER A 91 4.23 -4.00 4.72
N GLU A 92 5.45 -3.60 5.06
CA GLU A 92 6.03 -2.31 4.65
C GLU A 92 6.20 -2.22 3.12
N VAL A 93 6.51 -3.35 2.47
CA VAL A 93 6.66 -3.41 1.01
C VAL A 93 5.33 -3.11 0.32
N LEU A 94 4.24 -3.75 0.76
CA LEU A 94 2.91 -3.50 0.23
C LEU A 94 2.43 -2.09 0.56
N ARG A 95 2.65 -1.64 1.81
CA ARG A 95 2.27 -0.29 2.26
C ARG A 95 2.92 0.79 1.42
N ARG A 96 4.22 0.67 1.13
CA ARG A 96 4.95 1.61 0.25
C ARG A 96 4.41 1.59 -1.18
N ALA A 97 4.08 0.41 -1.69
CA ALA A 97 3.52 0.28 -3.04
C ALA A 97 2.16 0.99 -3.14
N VAL A 98 1.26 0.75 -2.18
CA VAL A 98 -0.05 1.41 -2.13
C VAL A 98 0.11 2.92 -1.92
N TYR A 99 0.98 3.34 -1.00
CA TYR A 99 1.25 4.77 -0.75
C TYR A 99 1.72 5.51 -1.99
N GLY A 100 2.57 4.87 -2.80
CA GLY A 100 3.03 5.42 -4.08
C GLY A 100 1.93 5.54 -5.15
N MET A 101 0.88 4.75 -5.06
CA MET A 101 -0.26 4.76 -5.99
C MET A 101 -1.36 5.75 -5.62
N LEU A 102 -1.32 6.31 -4.39
CA LEU A 102 -2.26 7.32 -3.96
C LEU A 102 -1.88 8.72 -4.48
N PRO A 103 -2.87 9.60 -4.79
CA PRO A 103 -2.61 10.98 -5.19
C PRO A 103 -1.78 11.72 -4.14
N LYS A 104 -0.81 12.52 -4.58
CA LYS A 104 0.08 13.29 -3.69
C LYS A 104 -0.65 14.52 -3.14
N ASN A 105 -1.47 14.34 -2.11
CA ASN A 105 -2.19 15.40 -1.42
C ASN A 105 -2.29 15.13 0.09
N LYS A 106 -2.85 16.08 0.85
CA LYS A 106 -3.02 15.96 2.31
C LYS A 106 -3.88 14.76 2.75
N LEU A 107 -4.80 14.31 1.88
CA LEU A 107 -5.66 13.17 2.16
C LEU A 107 -4.90 11.83 2.10
N ARG A 108 -3.76 11.77 1.40
CA ARG A 108 -2.98 10.54 1.23
C ARG A 108 -2.63 9.87 2.56
N ASP A 109 -2.19 10.67 3.53
CA ASP A 109 -1.76 10.19 4.84
C ASP A 109 -2.94 9.77 5.72
N GLN A 110 -4.14 10.29 5.45
CA GLN A 110 -5.38 9.85 6.12
C GLN A 110 -5.89 8.55 5.51
N ILE A 111 -5.90 8.46 4.18
CA ILE A 111 -6.38 7.29 3.43
C ILE A 111 -5.53 6.06 3.74
N ILE A 112 -4.21 6.19 3.79
CA ILE A 112 -3.32 5.03 4.04
C ILE A 112 -3.51 4.45 5.45
N LYS A 113 -3.99 5.23 6.43
CA LYS A 113 -4.30 4.72 7.78
C LYS A 113 -5.49 3.75 7.79
N ARG A 114 -6.31 3.75 6.73
CA ARG A 114 -7.44 2.82 6.56
C ARG A 114 -7.02 1.47 5.96
N LEU A 115 -5.75 1.34 5.57
CA LEU A 115 -5.14 0.08 5.18
C LEU A 115 -4.54 -0.60 6.41
N GLU A 116 -5.11 -1.74 6.78
CA GLU A 116 -4.58 -2.63 7.80
C GLU A 116 -3.96 -3.85 7.10
N ILE A 117 -2.79 -4.26 7.56
CA ILE A 117 -2.07 -5.40 6.99
C ILE A 117 -1.85 -6.41 8.10
N LYS A 118 -2.28 -7.65 7.87
CA LYS A 118 -2.18 -8.79 8.76
C LYS A 118 -1.32 -9.89 8.16
#